data_AF-A0A969E4R4-F1
#
_entry.id   AF-A0A969E4R4-F1
#
_cell.length_a   1.000
_cell.length_b   1.000
_cell.length_c   1.000
_cell.angle_alpha   90.00
_cell.angle_beta   90.00
_cell.angle_gamma   90.00
#
_symmetry.space_group_name_H-M   'P 1'
#
loop_
_entity.id
_entity.type
_entity.pdbx_description
1 polymer ?
#
loop_
_entity_poly.entity_id
_entity_poly.type
_entity_poly.pdbx_seq_one_letter_code
_entity_poly.pdbx_strand_id
1 'polypeptide(L)'
;MRLTPGTVGGINIIVTAERANGQRVKLSDGSFYTLKDFEVSYVTGFFGTAPFEVPADTINIDFFRRWQLGEVRFSDPRMIVTLDNSFGVPVKAVTKQADVVALNGNRLKIASPLVDNGVLVNYPRMNEVGQSKRTVAIFDKTNSNLADLISLNPVSIEYDIDGLLNPESGNQTPGF
;
A
#
# COMPACT_ATOMS: atom_id res chain seq x y z
N MET A 1 24.38 -7.89 10.38
CA MET A 1 23.68 -8.39 9.17
C MET A 1 23.57 -7.22 8.21
N ARG A 2 24.19 -7.28 7.03
CA ARG A 2 24.21 -6.17 6.06
C ARG A 2 23.59 -6.71 4.78
N LEU A 3 22.44 -6.17 4.40
CA LEU A 3 21.68 -6.56 3.22
C LEU A 3 22.02 -5.58 2.09
N THR A 4 22.31 -6.10 0.91
CA THR A 4 22.51 -5.32 -0.31
C THR A 4 21.41 -5.72 -1.30
N PRO A 5 20.65 -4.77 -1.90
CA PRO A 5 19.56 -5.11 -2.82
C PRO A 5 20.13 -5.39 -4.21
N GLY A 6 19.69 -6.48 -4.86
CA GLY A 6 19.98 -6.69 -6.29
C GLY A 6 20.28 -8.12 -6.72
N THR A 7 20.29 -9.10 -5.82
CA THR A 7 20.44 -10.51 -6.20
C THR A 7 19.59 -11.32 -5.25
N VAL A 8 18.83 -12.29 -5.75
CA VAL A 8 17.96 -13.19 -4.99
C VAL A 8 18.64 -13.54 -3.65
N GLY A 9 18.19 -12.85 -2.60
CA GLY A 9 18.90 -12.80 -1.33
C GLY A 9 18.65 -14.08 -0.57
N GLY A 10 19.51 -15.08 -0.77
CA GLY A 10 19.57 -16.22 0.14
C GLY A 10 20.10 -15.75 1.50
N ILE A 11 19.44 -16.14 2.59
CA ILE A 11 20.04 -16.03 3.92
C ILE A 11 21.12 -17.12 4.01
N ASN A 12 22.38 -16.72 3.83
CA ASN A 12 23.52 -17.64 4.00
C ASN A 12 23.90 -17.72 5.48
N ILE A 13 23.60 -18.86 6.11
CA ILE A 13 23.99 -19.16 7.49
C ILE A 13 25.28 -20.00 7.44
N ILE A 14 26.39 -19.44 7.92
CA ILE A 14 27.65 -20.18 8.06
C ILE A 14 27.71 -20.75 9.48
N VAL A 15 27.59 -22.07 9.60
CA VAL A 15 27.67 -22.77 10.89
C VAL A 15 29.06 -23.36 11.08
N THR A 16 29.67 -23.13 12.24
CA THR A 16 30.88 -23.84 12.69
C THR A 16 30.48 -24.80 13.81
N ALA A 17 30.80 -26.09 13.66
CA ALA A 17 30.60 -27.08 14.71
C ALA A 17 31.91 -27.35 15.45
N GLU A 18 31.87 -27.36 16.79
CA GLU A 18 33.01 -27.69 17.64
C GLU A 18 32.65 -28.86 18.57
N ARG A 19 33.61 -29.76 18.80
CA ARG A 19 33.49 -30.81 19.83
C ARG A 19 33.70 -30.21 21.22
N ALA A 20 33.32 -30.95 22.27
CA ALA A 20 33.50 -30.52 23.67
C ALA A 20 34.95 -30.17 24.06
N ASN A 21 35.94 -30.60 23.27
CA ASN A 21 37.35 -30.28 23.43
C ASN A 21 37.82 -29.07 22.58
N GLY A 22 36.91 -28.32 21.95
CA GLY A 22 37.21 -27.16 21.11
C GLY A 22 37.67 -27.49 19.68
N GLN A 23 37.71 -28.77 19.29
CA GLN A 23 38.10 -29.15 17.93
C GLN A 23 36.98 -28.85 16.93
N ARG A 24 37.27 -28.01 15.92
CA ARG A 24 36.37 -27.74 14.80
C ARG A 24 36.12 -28.99 13.96
N VAL A 25 34.89 -29.20 13.56
CA VAL A 25 34.45 -30.32 12.73
C VAL A 25 33.92 -29.80 11.41
N LYS A 26 34.47 -30.32 10.31
CA LYS A 26 33.87 -30.13 8.98
C LYS A 26 32.62 -30.99 8.89
N LEU A 27 31.50 -30.35 8.57
CA LEU A 27 30.22 -31.01 8.43
C LEU A 27 30.18 -31.76 7.08
N SER A 28 29.62 -32.97 7.07
CA SER A 28 29.50 -33.81 5.88
C SER A 28 28.59 -33.16 4.84
N ASP A 29 28.89 -33.38 3.55
CA ASP A 29 27.99 -33.03 2.45
C ASP A 29 26.61 -33.70 2.68
N GLY A 30 25.54 -32.90 2.69
CA GLY A 30 24.17 -33.36 3.00
C GLY A 30 23.67 -33.03 4.41
N SER A 31 24.46 -32.35 5.24
CA SER A 31 24.00 -31.80 6.53
C SER A 31 23.15 -30.55 6.30
N PHE A 32 21.89 -30.54 6.75
CA PHE A 32 21.01 -29.37 6.68
C PHE A 32 20.70 -28.83 8.09
N TYR A 33 20.71 -27.50 8.22
CA TYR A 33 20.30 -26.80 9.44
C TYR A 33 18.96 -26.13 9.19
N THR A 34 17.97 -26.48 9.99
CA THR A 34 16.68 -25.80 10.00
C THR A 34 16.65 -24.87 11.21
N LEU A 35 16.55 -23.57 10.96
CA LEU A 35 16.08 -22.65 11.99
C LEU A 35 14.59 -22.94 12.22
N LYS A 36 14.26 -23.45 13.40
CA LYS A 36 12.88 -23.54 13.87
C LYS A 36 12.60 -22.33 14.76
N ASP A 37 11.36 -21.85 14.72
CA ASP A 37 10.86 -20.81 15.61
C ASP A 37 11.62 -19.46 15.53
N PHE A 38 12.10 -19.11 14.34
CA PHE A 38 12.71 -17.80 14.10
C PHE A 38 11.63 -16.73 13.91
N GLU A 39 11.65 -15.71 14.75
CA GLU A 39 10.81 -14.52 14.62
C GLU A 39 11.66 -13.33 14.18
N VAL A 40 11.29 -12.72 13.05
CA VAL A 40 11.88 -11.46 12.60
C VAL A 40 11.23 -10.33 13.38
N SER A 41 12.00 -9.68 14.26
CA SER A 41 11.50 -8.53 15.02
C SER A 41 11.64 -7.20 14.26
N TYR A 42 12.64 -7.09 13.38
CA TYR A 42 12.90 -5.85 12.63
C TYR A 42 13.74 -6.10 11.37
N VAL A 43 13.36 -5.46 10.27
CA VAL A 43 14.14 -5.41 9.04
C VAL A 43 14.44 -3.96 8.74
N THR A 44 15.67 -3.68 8.32
CA THR A 44 16.03 -2.38 7.78
C THR A 44 16.99 -2.55 6.62
N GLY A 45 16.91 -1.65 5.66
CA GLY A 45 17.79 -1.66 4.51
C GLY A 45 17.33 -0.72 3.42
N PHE A 46 18.01 -0.80 2.30
CA PHE A 46 17.66 -0.07 1.10
C PHE A 46 16.57 -0.86 0.38
N PHE A 47 15.35 -0.35 0.36
CA PHE A 47 14.28 -0.93 -0.43
C PHE A 47 14.38 -0.33 -1.84
N GLY A 48 14.37 -1.17 -2.88
CA GLY A 48 14.29 -0.66 -4.25
C GLY A 48 12.91 -0.07 -4.55
N THR A 49 12.74 0.45 -5.77
CA THR A 49 11.40 0.76 -6.28
C THR A 49 10.67 -0.55 -6.56
N ALA A 50 9.51 -0.74 -5.94
CA ALA A 50 8.69 -1.94 -6.12
C ALA A 50 7.20 -1.63 -5.97
N PRO A 51 6.32 -2.30 -6.75
CA PRO A 51 4.89 -2.23 -6.51
C PRO A 51 4.52 -3.05 -5.27
N PHE A 52 3.55 -2.54 -4.52
CA PHE A 52 2.83 -3.19 -3.45
C PHE A 52 1.37 -3.29 -3.88
N GLU A 53 0.96 -4.48 -4.29
CA GLU A 53 -0.38 -4.71 -4.83
C GLU A 53 -1.39 -4.80 -3.69
N VAL A 54 -2.47 -4.03 -3.81
CA VAL A 54 -3.62 -4.10 -2.90
C VAL A 54 -4.79 -4.70 -3.69
N PRO A 55 -5.52 -5.69 -3.13
CA PRO A 55 -6.68 -6.22 -3.81
C PRO A 55 -7.72 -5.13 -4.10
N ALA A 56 -8.23 -5.11 -5.34
CA ALA A 56 -9.36 -4.27 -5.71
C ALA A 56 -10.58 -4.60 -4.85
N ASP A 57 -11.40 -3.59 -4.55
CA ASP A 57 -12.56 -3.72 -3.68
C ASP A 57 -13.69 -2.77 -4.10
N THR A 58 -14.86 -2.94 -3.47
CA THR A 58 -16.09 -2.21 -3.80
C THR A 58 -16.79 -1.70 -2.55
N ILE A 59 -17.01 -0.38 -2.48
CA ILE A 59 -17.86 0.25 -1.47
C ILE A 59 -19.30 0.27 -1.99
N ASN A 60 -20.23 -0.34 -1.25
CA ASN A 60 -21.65 -0.30 -1.58
C ASN A 60 -22.34 0.94 -0.97
N ILE A 61 -23.23 1.57 -1.74
CA ILE A 61 -24.02 2.74 -1.32
C ILE A 61 -25.50 2.35 -1.32
N ASP A 62 -26.07 2.19 -0.12
CA ASP A 62 -27.46 1.75 0.03
C ASP A 62 -28.48 2.89 -0.02
N PHE A 63 -28.05 4.14 0.17
CA PHE A 63 -28.94 5.32 0.22
C PHE A 63 -29.82 5.42 -1.05
N PHE A 64 -29.19 5.31 -2.23
CA PHE A 64 -29.89 5.46 -3.51
C PHE A 64 -30.73 4.24 -3.91
N ARG A 65 -30.51 3.07 -3.27
CA ARG A 65 -31.31 1.87 -3.55
C ARG A 65 -32.75 1.97 -3.04
N ARG A 66 -32.97 2.79 -2.00
CA ARG A 66 -34.28 2.98 -1.37
C ARG A 66 -34.94 4.31 -1.73
N TRP A 67 -34.27 5.13 -2.55
CA TRP A 67 -34.78 6.44 -2.94
C TRP A 67 -35.85 6.29 -4.02
N GLN A 68 -37.11 6.61 -3.70
CA GLN A 68 -38.24 6.34 -4.58
C GLN A 68 -38.72 7.56 -5.39
N LEU A 69 -38.55 8.81 -4.92
CA LEU A 69 -39.11 10.01 -5.57
C LEU A 69 -38.32 11.30 -5.25
N GLY A 70 -38.00 12.10 -6.28
CA GLY A 70 -37.39 13.44 -6.18
C GLY A 70 -35.95 13.54 -6.71
N GLU A 71 -35.52 14.74 -7.13
CA GLU A 71 -34.13 15.02 -7.53
C GLU A 71 -33.31 15.39 -6.27
N VAL A 72 -32.33 14.57 -5.91
CA VAL A 72 -31.40 14.87 -4.81
C VAL A 72 -30.20 15.62 -5.37
N ARG A 73 -30.01 16.87 -4.96
CA ARG A 73 -28.85 17.67 -5.34
C ARG A 73 -27.98 17.92 -4.12
N PHE A 74 -26.73 17.48 -4.19
CA PHE A 74 -25.74 17.73 -3.15
C PHE A 74 -24.94 18.97 -3.55
N SER A 75 -24.96 20.00 -2.70
CA SER A 75 -24.32 21.29 -2.99
C SER A 75 -22.81 21.28 -2.79
N ASP A 76 -22.29 20.39 -1.94
CA ASP A 76 -20.86 20.29 -1.64
C ASP A 76 -20.45 18.84 -1.34
N PRO A 77 -20.46 17.96 -2.35
CA PRO A 77 -20.05 16.58 -2.16
C PRO A 77 -18.55 16.48 -1.87
N ARG A 78 -18.20 15.63 -0.90
CA ARG A 78 -16.82 15.34 -0.54
C ARG A 78 -16.62 13.85 -0.34
N MET A 79 -15.50 13.34 -0.83
CA MET A 79 -15.00 12.01 -0.52
C MET A 79 -13.64 12.15 0.15
N ILE A 80 -13.49 11.50 1.30
CA ILE A 80 -12.28 11.56 2.11
C ILE A 80 -11.66 10.18 2.10
N VAL A 81 -10.49 10.05 1.48
CA VAL A 81 -9.70 8.83 1.48
C VAL A 81 -8.58 8.99 2.50
N THR A 82 -8.53 8.05 3.45
CA THR A 82 -7.50 8.01 4.48
C THR A 82 -6.53 6.88 4.16
N LEU A 83 -5.25 7.22 4.07
CA LEU A 83 -4.16 6.29 3.81
C LEU A 83 -3.26 6.27 5.04
N ASP A 84 -3.11 5.10 5.66
CA ASP A 84 -2.22 4.91 6.80
C ASP A 84 -1.03 4.03 6.35
N ASN A 85 0.19 4.50 6.61
CA ASN A 85 1.41 3.78 6.27
C ASN A 85 2.29 3.61 7.52
N SER A 86 2.68 2.38 7.80
CA SER A 86 3.60 1.99 8.87
C SER A 86 5.00 1.61 8.37
N PHE A 87 5.18 1.50 7.05
CA PHE A 87 6.48 1.25 6.46
C PHE A 87 7.35 2.50 6.51
N GLY A 88 8.61 2.33 6.89
CA GLY A 88 9.61 3.39 6.98
C GLY A 88 10.17 3.85 5.65
N VAL A 89 9.40 3.72 4.57
CA VAL A 89 9.78 4.08 3.21
C VAL A 89 8.71 4.97 2.56
N PRO A 90 9.11 5.90 1.68
CA PRO A 90 8.18 6.61 0.81
C PRO A 90 7.28 5.67 0.01
N VAL A 91 5.99 5.94 0.03
CA VAL A 91 4.99 5.21 -0.75
C VAL A 91 4.16 6.23 -1.54
N LYS A 92 3.93 5.93 -2.81
CA LYS A 92 2.96 6.66 -3.64
C LYS A 92 1.77 5.77 -3.92
N ALA A 93 0.58 6.17 -3.50
CA ALA A 93 -0.66 5.51 -3.90
C ALA A 93 -0.93 5.80 -5.38
N VAL A 94 -1.10 4.76 -6.19
CA VAL A 94 -1.35 4.82 -7.63
C VAL A 94 -2.69 4.16 -7.90
N THR A 95 -3.61 4.92 -8.50
CA THR A 95 -4.96 4.45 -8.79
C THR A 95 -4.96 3.74 -10.14
N LYS A 96 -5.28 2.44 -10.17
CA LYS A 96 -5.55 1.67 -11.38
C LYS A 96 -7.00 1.78 -11.80
N GLN A 97 -7.92 1.78 -10.83
CA GLN A 97 -9.35 1.90 -11.04
C GLN A 97 -9.99 2.78 -9.96
N ALA A 98 -10.91 3.65 -10.38
CA ALA A 98 -11.78 4.42 -9.50
C ALA A 98 -13.05 4.77 -10.27
N ASP A 99 -14.05 3.89 -10.17
CA ASP A 99 -15.30 3.99 -10.92
C ASP A 99 -16.49 4.08 -9.98
N VAL A 100 -17.44 4.94 -10.32
CA VAL A 100 -18.76 4.99 -9.72
C VAL A 100 -19.71 4.17 -10.59
N VAL A 101 -20.49 3.29 -9.95
CA VAL A 101 -21.55 2.53 -10.59
C VAL A 101 -22.89 3.17 -10.24
N ALA A 102 -23.61 3.66 -11.25
CA ALA A 102 -24.95 4.23 -11.11
C ALA A 102 -26.03 3.14 -10.97
N LEU A 103 -27.20 3.51 -10.46
CA LEU A 103 -28.34 2.59 -10.30
C LEU A 103 -28.75 1.88 -11.61
N ASN A 104 -28.58 2.55 -12.75
CA ASN A 104 -28.87 1.99 -14.07
C ASN A 104 -27.76 1.05 -14.61
N GLY A 105 -26.70 0.80 -13.83
CA GLY A 105 -25.56 -0.03 -14.21
C GLY A 105 -24.45 0.71 -14.97
N ASN A 106 -24.62 2.01 -15.27
CA ASN A 106 -23.57 2.77 -15.93
C ASN A 106 -22.35 2.94 -15.02
N ARG A 107 -21.16 2.75 -15.59
CA ARG A 107 -19.88 3.00 -14.93
C ARG A 107 -19.29 4.32 -15.41
N LEU A 108 -18.92 5.18 -14.47
CA LEU A 108 -18.26 6.45 -14.76
C LEU A 108 -17.02 6.61 -13.89
N LYS A 109 -15.92 7.05 -14.51
CA LYS A 109 -14.65 7.29 -13.82
C LYS A 109 -14.74 8.48 -12.87
N ILE A 110 -14.13 8.34 -11.70
CA ILE A 110 -13.78 9.46 -10.85
C ILE A 110 -12.60 10.18 -11.50
N ALA A 111 -12.82 11.40 -11.97
CA ALA A 111 -11.78 12.25 -12.52
C ALA A 111 -11.24 13.16 -11.41
N SER A 112 -9.94 13.13 -11.17
CA SER A 112 -9.27 14.00 -10.21
C SER A 112 -7.76 13.99 -10.44
N PRO A 113 -7.06 15.12 -10.24
CA PRO A 113 -5.60 15.13 -10.23
C PRO A 113 -4.99 14.15 -9.23
N LEU A 114 -5.70 13.79 -8.16
CA LEU A 114 -5.26 12.80 -7.16
C LEU A 114 -5.35 11.36 -7.67
N VAL A 115 -6.31 11.07 -8.56
CA VAL A 115 -6.42 9.78 -9.27
C VAL A 115 -5.33 9.71 -10.33
N ASP A 116 -5.20 10.76 -11.14
CA ASP A 116 -4.31 10.79 -12.31
C ASP A 116 -2.83 10.81 -11.92
N ASN A 117 -2.46 11.62 -10.92
CA ASN A 117 -1.07 11.78 -10.51
C ASN A 117 -0.68 10.87 -9.34
N GLY A 118 -1.65 10.25 -8.66
CA GLY A 118 -1.44 9.52 -7.42
C GLY A 118 -1.20 10.42 -6.20
N VAL A 119 -1.09 9.80 -5.03
CA VAL A 119 -0.96 10.50 -3.74
C VAL A 119 0.31 10.05 -3.02
N LEU A 120 1.17 10.99 -2.62
CA LEU A 120 2.30 10.68 -1.75
C LEU A 120 1.79 10.43 -0.33
N VAL A 121 2.10 9.25 0.21
CA VAL A 121 1.66 8.82 1.53
C VAL A 121 2.73 9.18 2.55
N ASN A 122 2.30 9.84 3.64
CA ASN A 122 3.15 10.14 4.78
C ASN A 122 3.66 8.83 5.36
N TYR A 123 4.91 8.80 5.80
CA TYR A 123 5.55 7.58 6.29
C TYR A 123 6.39 7.88 7.54
N PRO A 124 6.50 6.94 8.49
CA PRO A 124 7.32 7.11 9.68
C PRO A 124 8.82 7.15 9.32
N ARG A 125 9.58 7.97 10.02
CA ARG A 125 11.05 8.02 9.90
C ARG A 125 11.72 7.01 10.82
N MET A 126 13.03 6.86 10.70
CA MET A 126 13.82 5.89 11.47
C MET A 126 13.75 6.06 13.00
N ASN A 127 13.44 7.27 13.47
CA ASN A 127 13.20 7.58 14.88
C ASN A 127 11.73 7.39 15.31
N GLU A 128 10.87 6.91 14.42
CA GLU A 128 9.43 6.73 14.59
C GLU A 128 9.02 5.28 14.32
N VAL A 129 9.95 4.34 14.42
CA VAL A 129 9.69 2.90 14.26
C VAL A 129 8.56 2.45 15.18
N GLY A 130 7.63 1.68 14.62
CA GLY A 130 6.41 1.22 15.31
C GLY A 130 5.25 2.22 15.25
N GLN A 131 5.44 3.42 14.72
CA GLN A 131 4.35 4.36 14.44
C GLN A 131 3.78 4.16 13.03
N SER A 132 2.55 4.64 12.83
CA SER A 132 1.96 4.81 11.50
C SER A 132 1.74 6.29 11.23
N LYS A 133 1.90 6.70 9.98
CA LYS A 133 1.59 8.06 9.54
C LYS A 133 0.39 8.06 8.61
N ARG A 134 -0.45 9.07 8.79
CA ARG A 134 -1.71 9.24 8.07
C ARG A 134 -1.57 10.30 6.98
N THR A 135 -2.11 10.01 5.81
CA THR A 135 -2.41 10.96 4.75
C THR A 135 -3.91 11.02 4.53
N VAL A 136 -4.43 12.24 4.36
CA VAL A 136 -5.84 12.48 4.03
C VAL A 136 -5.91 13.10 2.65
N ALA A 137 -6.45 12.35 1.69
CA ALA A 137 -6.75 12.83 0.34
C ALA A 137 -8.23 13.22 0.27
N ILE A 138 -8.49 14.49 -0.03
CA ILE A 138 -9.85 15.04 -0.09
C ILE A 138 -10.21 15.30 -1.55
N PHE A 139 -11.27 14.64 -1.99
CA PHE A 139 -11.92 14.88 -3.27
C PHE A 139 -13.15 15.74 -3.03
N ASP A 140 -13.22 16.88 -3.71
CA ASP A 140 -14.33 17.82 -3.63
C ASP A 140 -14.62 18.42 -5.02
N LYS A 141 -15.59 19.34 -5.09
CA LYS A 141 -16.00 19.97 -6.35
C LYS A 141 -14.90 20.79 -7.05
N THR A 142 -13.80 21.12 -6.38
CA THR A 142 -12.70 21.91 -6.94
C THR A 142 -11.65 21.05 -7.64
N ASN A 143 -11.56 19.77 -7.27
CA ASN A 143 -10.54 18.86 -7.77
C ASN A 143 -11.11 17.52 -8.27
N SER A 144 -12.44 17.40 -8.41
CA SER A 144 -13.08 16.19 -8.90
C SER A 144 -14.43 16.41 -9.55
N ASN A 145 -14.91 15.41 -10.30
CA ASN A 145 -16.24 15.36 -10.90
C ASN A 145 -17.33 14.76 -9.98
N LEU A 146 -17.12 14.71 -8.66
CA LEU A 146 -18.04 14.03 -7.73
C LEU A 146 -19.47 14.57 -7.74
N ALA A 147 -19.67 15.88 -8.00
CA ALA A 147 -21.00 16.47 -8.07
C ALA A 147 -21.85 15.89 -9.19
N ASP A 148 -21.24 15.64 -10.34
CA ASP A 148 -21.91 15.01 -11.47
C ASP A 148 -22.20 13.54 -11.17
N LEU A 149 -21.22 12.83 -10.59
CA LEU A 149 -21.33 11.39 -10.29
C LEU A 149 -22.42 11.09 -9.26
N ILE A 150 -22.55 11.90 -8.20
CA ILE A 150 -23.56 11.69 -7.16
C ILE A 150 -24.97 11.97 -7.70
N SER A 151 -25.11 12.90 -8.65
CA SER A 151 -26.39 13.20 -9.30
C SER A 151 -26.94 12.02 -10.12
N LEU A 152 -26.13 10.99 -10.38
CA LEU A 152 -26.51 9.77 -11.10
C LEU A 152 -27.08 8.67 -10.20
N ASN A 153 -27.31 8.96 -8.91
CA ASN A 153 -27.78 7.99 -7.92
C ASN A 153 -26.88 6.73 -7.86
N PRO A 154 -25.62 6.89 -7.41
CA PRO A 154 -24.66 5.80 -7.38
C PRO A 154 -25.03 4.69 -6.39
N VAL A 155 -24.78 3.44 -6.75
CA VAL A 155 -25.01 2.26 -5.90
C VAL A 155 -23.73 1.61 -5.40
N SER A 156 -22.59 1.89 -6.03
CA SER A 156 -21.28 1.46 -5.54
C SER A 156 -20.14 2.30 -6.11
N ILE A 157 -18.97 2.15 -5.49
CA ILE A 157 -17.67 2.67 -5.94
C ILE A 157 -16.72 1.48 -6.02
N GLU A 158 -16.23 1.19 -7.22
CA GLU A 158 -15.22 0.16 -7.48
C GLU A 158 -13.83 0.83 -7.51
N TYR A 159 -12.87 0.33 -6.75
CA TYR A 159 -11.52 0.91 -6.70
C TYR A 159 -10.41 -0.14 -6.67
N ASP A 160 -9.27 0.23 -7.27
CA ASP A 160 -8.01 -0.51 -7.29
C ASP A 160 -6.88 0.52 -7.12
N ILE A 161 -6.24 0.50 -5.95
CA ILE A 161 -5.22 1.48 -5.55
C ILE A 161 -4.02 0.75 -4.98
N ASP A 162 -2.92 0.77 -5.72
CA ASP A 162 -1.66 0.15 -5.32
C ASP A 162 -0.71 1.13 -4.64
N GLY A 163 0.24 0.60 -3.88
CA GLY A 163 1.39 1.35 -3.40
C GLY A 163 2.58 1.20 -4.35
N LEU A 164 3.24 2.31 -4.71
CA LEU A 164 4.57 2.29 -5.32
C LEU A 164 5.59 2.70 -4.26
N LEU A 165 6.38 1.74 -3.80
CA LEU A 165 7.47 1.96 -2.84
C LEU A 165 8.62 2.69 -3.54
N ASN A 166 9.23 3.65 -2.85
CA ASN A 166 10.36 4.45 -3.33
C ASN A 166 10.15 4.94 -4.79
N PRO A 167 9.12 5.76 -5.02
CA PRO A 167 8.72 6.20 -6.37
C PRO A 167 9.76 7.11 -7.04
N GLU A 168 10.63 7.75 -6.26
CA GLU A 168 11.73 8.58 -6.77
C GLU A 168 12.98 7.74 -6.99
N SER A 169 13.44 7.67 -8.24
CA SER A 169 14.65 6.96 -8.61
C SER A 169 15.86 7.54 -7.88
N GLY A 170 16.62 6.69 -7.18
CA GLY A 170 17.85 7.09 -6.49
C GLY A 170 17.69 7.40 -5.01
N ASN A 171 16.51 7.14 -4.41
CA ASN A 171 16.37 7.25 -2.97
C ASN A 171 17.20 6.15 -2.27
N GLN A 172 18.38 6.54 -1.77
CA GLN A 172 19.31 5.69 -1.04
C GLN A 172 19.11 5.85 0.48
N THR A 173 17.89 6.14 0.93
CA THR A 173 17.63 6.21 2.37
C THR A 173 17.28 4.81 2.86
N PRO A 174 18.01 4.24 3.84
CA PRO A 174 17.59 3.00 4.48
C PRO A 174 16.23 3.20 5.15
N GLY A 175 15.27 2.35 4.82
CA GLY A 175 13.96 2.29 5.47
C GLY A 175 13.86 1.10 6.40
N PHE A 176 12.63 0.82 6.82
CA PHE A 176 12.23 -0.37 7.58
C PHE A 176 10.83 -0.82 7.20
#